data_AF-A0A6P8WME9-F1
#
_entry.id   AF-A0A6P8WME9-F1
#
_cell.length_a   1.000
_cell.length_b   1.000
_cell.length_c   1.000
_cell.angle_alpha   90.00
_cell.angle_beta   90.00
_cell.angle_gamma   90.00
#
_symmetry.space_group_name_H-M   'P 1'
#
loop_
_entity.id
_entity.type
_entity.pdbx_description
1 polymer ?
#
loop_
_entity_poly.entity_id
_entity_poly.type
_entity_poly.pdbx_seq_one_letter_code
_entity_poly.pdbx_strand_id
1 'polypeptide(L)' 'MSEAHFDEYEHYNFDHDKHIFSGHSGKQRSKKEASIHTNHFDPSGHSRKILTKLINTNNNKKASNNYILMNEK' A
#
# COMPACT_ATOMS: atom_id res chain seq x y z
N MET A 1 11.86 29.47 -10.67
CA MET A 1 13.23 29.48 -10.11
C MET A 1 14.14 28.77 -11.11
N SER A 2 15.25 29.39 -11.52
CA SER A 2 16.19 28.82 -12.50
C SER A 2 17.16 27.84 -11.84
N GLU A 3 17.47 26.74 -12.54
CA GLU A 3 18.37 25.64 -12.12
C GLU A 3 19.72 26.10 -11.55
N ALA A 4 20.21 27.28 -11.97
CA ALA A 4 21.50 27.84 -11.57
C ALA A 4 21.63 28.27 -10.10
N HIS A 5 20.55 28.18 -9.30
CA HIS A 5 20.54 28.50 -7.88
C HIS A 5 20.53 27.29 -6.96
N PHE A 6 20.51 26.08 -7.52
CA PHE A 6 20.53 24.87 -6.72
C PHE A 6 21.97 24.38 -6.50
N ASP A 7 22.33 24.09 -5.26
CA ASP A 7 23.60 23.45 -4.96
C ASP A 7 23.55 21.93 -5.23
N GLU A 8 24.72 21.29 -5.37
CA GLU A 8 24.81 19.85 -5.68
C GLU A 8 24.09 18.96 -4.64
N TYR A 9 23.80 19.50 -3.45
CA TYR A 9 23.15 18.78 -2.35
C TYR A 9 21.63 18.99 -2.32
N GLU A 10 21.11 20.08 -2.88
CA GLU A 10 19.67 20.35 -2.95
C GLU A 10 18.95 19.33 -3.82
N HIS A 11 19.59 18.81 -4.89
CA HIS A 11 19.03 17.78 -5.76
C HIS A 11 18.85 16.41 -5.07
N TYR A 12 19.66 16.11 -4.05
CA TYR A 12 19.62 14.81 -3.37
C TYR A 12 18.27 14.57 -2.68
N ASN A 13 17.69 15.61 -2.08
CA ASN A 13 16.41 15.49 -1.38
C ASN A 13 15.23 15.28 -2.35
N PHE A 14 15.24 15.95 -3.50
CA PHE A 14 14.15 15.85 -4.49
C PHE A 14 14.13 14.52 -5.24
N ASP A 15 15.30 13.96 -5.58
CA ASP A 15 15.38 12.66 -6.26
C ASP A 15 14.93 11.52 -5.35
N HIS A 16 15.25 11.59 -4.05
CA HIS A 16 14.85 10.56 -3.09
C HIS A 16 13.35 10.64 -2.75
N ASP A 17 12.77 11.83 -2.69
CA ASP A 17 11.33 12.01 -2.45
C ASP A 17 10.48 11.33 -3.51
N LYS A 18 10.91 11.35 -4.78
CA LYS A 18 10.22 10.65 -5.87
C LYS A 18 10.14 9.13 -5.66
N HIS A 19 11.16 8.55 -5.02
CA HIS A 19 11.22 7.12 -4.73
C HIS A 19 10.44 6.76 -3.47
N ILE A 20 10.37 7.66 -2.50
CA ILE A 20 9.56 7.50 -1.30
C ILE A 20 8.07 7.64 -1.66
N PHE A 21 7.65 8.68 -2.37
CA PHE A 21 6.23 8.95 -2.64
C PHE A 21 5.69 8.44 -3.98
N SER A 22 6.26 7.36 -4.54
CA SER A 22 5.75 6.81 -5.81
C SER A 22 4.33 6.22 -5.64
N GLY A 23 3.33 7.01 -6.04
CA GLY A 23 1.90 6.82 -5.74
C GLY A 23 1.19 5.59 -6.35
N HIS A 24 1.91 4.58 -6.83
CA HIS A 24 1.31 3.44 -7.55
C HIS A 24 1.30 2.13 -6.76
N SER A 25 1.90 2.09 -5.57
CA SER A 25 1.87 0.92 -4.70
C SER A 25 1.53 1.38 -3.29
N GLY A 26 0.28 1.19 -2.87
CA GLY A 26 -0.23 1.61 -1.54
C GLY A 26 0.47 0.98 -0.33
N LYS A 27 1.61 0.31 -0.54
CA LYS A 27 2.48 -0.28 0.48
C LYS A 27 3.97 -0.05 0.24
N GLN A 28 4.37 0.80 -0.72
CA GLN A 28 5.76 1.13 -1.05
C GLN A 28 6.69 -0.10 -1.21
N ARG A 29 6.15 -1.25 -1.62
CA ARG A 29 6.98 -2.45 -1.78
C ARG A 29 7.64 -2.45 -3.13
N SER A 30 8.90 -2.85 -3.18
CA SER A 30 9.56 -3.15 -4.45
C SER A 30 8.85 -4.30 -5.17
N LYS A 31 8.94 -4.35 -6.51
CA LYS A 31 8.37 -5.46 -7.30
C LYS A 31 8.91 -6.82 -6.83
N LYS A 32 10.18 -6.85 -6.40
CA LYS A 32 10.87 -8.03 -5.84
C LYS A 32 10.29 -8.45 -4.49
N GLU A 33 10.06 -7.51 -3.59
CA GLU A 33 9.38 -7.82 -2.32
C GLU A 33 7.97 -8.34 -2.56
N ALA A 34 7.22 -7.71 -3.46
CA ALA A 34 5.88 -8.16 -3.77
C ALA A 34 5.87 -9.61 -4.28
N SER A 35 6.82 -10.01 -5.15
CA SER A 35 6.90 -11.39 -5.64
C SER A 35 7.30 -12.39 -4.55
N ILE A 36 8.23 -12.04 -3.66
CA ILE A 36 8.69 -12.93 -2.58
C ILE A 36 7.58 -13.16 -1.54
N HIS A 37 6.82 -12.11 -1.24
CA HIS A 37 5.81 -12.15 -0.17
C HIS A 37 4.39 -12.44 -0.68
N THR A 38 4.22 -12.74 -1.97
CA THR A 38 2.92 -13.08 -2.56
C THR A 38 2.88 -14.55 -2.95
N ASN A 39 1.83 -15.26 -2.52
CA ASN A 39 1.54 -16.64 -2.92
C ASN A 39 2.65 -17.68 -2.64
N HIS A 40 3.33 -17.59 -1.49
CA HIS A 40 4.24 -18.65 -1.05
C HIS A 40 3.47 -19.96 -0.80
N PHE A 41 4.06 -21.11 -1.18
CA PHE A 41 3.48 -22.41 -0.89
C PHE A 41 3.58 -22.67 0.61
N ASP A 42 2.44 -22.90 1.23
CA ASP A 42 2.33 -23.20 2.64
C ASP A 42 1.25 -24.28 2.77
N PRO A 43 1.57 -25.46 3.34
CA PRO A 43 0.65 -26.60 3.41
C PRO A 43 -0.65 -26.28 4.14
N SER A 44 -0.66 -25.24 4.99
CA SER A 44 -1.87 -24.73 5.66
C SER A 44 -2.24 -23.30 5.22
N GLY A 45 -1.52 -22.76 4.23
CA GLY A 45 -1.68 -21.40 3.72
C GLY A 45 -2.97 -21.20 2.95
N HIS A 46 -3.51 -22.25 2.33
CA HIS A 46 -4.81 -22.16 1.64
C HIS A 46 -5.93 -21.88 2.64
N SER A 47 -6.00 -22.65 3.73
CA SER A 47 -7.00 -22.46 4.79
C SER A 47 -6.84 -21.10 5.48
N ARG A 48 -5.60 -20.67 5.78
CA ARG A 48 -5.34 -19.31 6.29
C ARG A 48 -5.83 -18.24 5.33
N LYS A 49 -5.51 -18.34 4.04
CA LYS A 49 -5.93 -17.38 3.01
C LYS A 49 -7.44 -17.29 2.91
N ILE A 50 -8.16 -18.41 2.97
CA ILE A 50 -9.63 -18.44 2.97
C ILE A 50 -10.16 -17.71 4.21
N LEU A 51 -9.66 -18.04 5.40
CA LEU A 51 -10.06 -17.41 6.65
C LEU A 51 -9.82 -15.90 6.63
N THR A 52 -8.64 -15.46 6.21
CA THR A 52 -8.31 -14.03 6.09
C THR A 52 -9.22 -13.32 5.09
N LYS A 53 -9.52 -13.93 3.94
CA LYS A 53 -10.46 -13.36 2.96
C LYS A 53 -11.87 -13.21 3.55
N LEU A 54 -12.33 -14.22 4.28
CA LEU A 54 -13.64 -14.19 4.95
C LEU A 54 -13.72 -13.04 5.97
N ILE A 55 -12.70 -12.92 6.85
CA ILE A 55 -12.61 -11.86 7.86
C ILE A 55 -12.57 -10.47 7.19
N ASN A 56 -11.70 -10.28 6.20
CA ASN A 56 -11.57 -8.99 5.51
C ASN A 56 -12.86 -8.60 4.78
N THR A 57 -13.52 -9.56 4.12
CA THR A 57 -14.80 -9.30 3.44
C THR A 57 -15.87 -8.85 4.43
N ASN A 58 -15.97 -9.51 5.59
CA ASN A 58 -16.91 -9.12 6.63
C ASN A 58 -16.59 -7.75 7.22
N ASN A 59 -15.32 -7.46 7.49
CA ASN A 59 -14.91 -6.16 8.02
C ASN A 59 -15.19 -5.02 7.03
N ASN A 60 -14.92 -5.23 5.74
CA ASN A 60 -15.20 -4.23 4.71
C ASN A 60 -16.71 -3.96 4.58
N LYS A 61 -17.55 -5.01 4.64
CA LYS A 61 -19.02 -4.86 4.67
C LYS A 61 -19.50 -4.08 5.89
N LYS A 62 -18.93 -4.35 7.07
CA LYS A 62 -19.26 -3.60 8.30
C LYS A 62 -18.86 -2.14 8.17
N ALA A 63 -17.65 -1.87 7.67
CA ALA A 63 -17.15 -0.51 7.47
C ALA A 63 -18.02 0.27 6.47
N SER A 64 -18.42 -0.35 5.36
CA SER A 64 -19.34 0.29 4.40
C SER A 64 -20.70 0.59 5.01
N ASN A 65 -21.26 -0.35 5.76
CA ASN A 65 -22.56 -0.16 6.42
C ASN A 65 -22.50 0.94 7.48
N ASN A 66 -21.43 0.98 8.28
CA ASN A 66 -21.22 2.03 9.27
C ASN A 66 -21.08 3.41 8.61
N TYR A 67 -20.37 3.49 7.47
CA TYR A 67 -20.26 4.73 6.71
C TYR A 67 -21.62 5.21 6.20
N ILE A 68 -22.45 4.31 5.67
CA ILE A 68 -23.82 4.64 5.24
C ILE A 68 -24.64 5.18 6.42
N LEU A 69 -24.65 4.47 7.55
CA LEU A 69 -25.39 4.86 8.75
C LEU A 69 -24.93 6.20 9.38
N MET A 70 -23.67 6.59 9.19
CA MET A 70 -23.14 7.87 9.66
C MET A 70 -23.56 9.03 8.75
N ASN A 71 -23.80 8.79 7.47
CA ASN A 71 -24.17 9.82 6.49
C ASN A 71 -25.69 9.95 6.29
N GLU A 72 -26.48 9.01 6.81
CA GLU A 72 -27.95 9.08 6.84
C GLU A 72 -28.51 9.77 8.11
N LYS A 73 -27.64 10.24 9.02
CA LYS A 73 -28.01 11.02 10.22
C LYS A 73 -27.66 12.49 10.04
#